data_AF-A0A1Q5UID5-F1
#
_entry.id   AF-A0A1Q5UID5-F1
#
_cell.length_a   1.000
_cell.length_b   1.000
_cell.length_c   1.000
_cell.angle_alpha   90.00
_cell.angle_beta   90.00
_cell.angle_gamma   90.00
#
_symmetry.space_group_name_H-M   'P 1'
#
loop_
_entity.id
_entity.type
_entity.pdbx_description
1 polymer ?
#
loop_
_entity_poly.entity_id
_entity_poly.type
_entity_poly.pdbx_seq_one_letter_code
_entity_poly.pdbx_strand_id
1 'polypeptide(L)'
;MQSNHLGHSMGRGCNHGRNWRFICPDHPSPQRSDLYHLHNVIHSTSNKVGDEHDDQFIIHTTDMLSGNWTDPIMLPFTPEINPSLLFDDNKVYLQLCKVGPKFQFFNFKIDIVIGKMLAEPDLIWNGWAGGFTEGPHVYKNDGWYYLSCAEGGTFRHHMLSMARSKSIWGPYESYDRNPLYSADGTDEYVQNTGHGDFFQNKHGEWWVVMLGVRMDEGRCIMGRESFLAAVKLASNEWPSINTVAARRDLQALPGQTAVLQFALPSTNSAAWVYLRDPVLEDYRIQDRQVTMRARPAGLDSIEQVVSFVGQRQRRLIGTAGVTLLRPKPSQTSKS
;
A
#
# COMPACT_ATOMS: atom_id res chain seq x y z
N MET A 1 33.59 44.17 -50.59
CA MET A 1 33.05 42.81 -50.43
C MET A 1 32.60 42.65 -48.99
N GLN A 2 31.33 42.90 -48.73
CA GLN A 2 30.63 42.58 -47.48
C GLN A 2 29.36 41.84 -47.91
N SER A 3 29.16 40.63 -47.39
CA SER A 3 27.97 39.84 -47.63
C SER A 3 27.20 39.70 -46.32
N ASN A 4 25.96 40.20 -46.36
CA ASN A 4 24.90 40.05 -45.37
C ASN A 4 24.37 38.60 -45.34
N HIS A 5 24.01 38.11 -44.16
CA HIS A 5 23.07 37.00 -44.01
C HIS A 5 21.94 37.38 -43.02
N LEU A 6 20.72 37.45 -43.56
CA LEU A 6 19.43 37.23 -42.89
C LEU A 6 19.28 35.70 -42.68
N GLY A 7 18.58 35.11 -41.70
CA GLY A 7 17.68 35.58 -40.66
C GLY A 7 17.02 34.36 -39.96
N HIS A 8 16.17 34.67 -38.98
CA HIS A 8 15.19 33.85 -38.25
C HIS A 8 15.61 33.08 -36.98
N SER A 9 15.11 33.63 -35.86
CA SER A 9 14.93 33.00 -34.56
C SER A 9 13.68 32.11 -34.55
N MET A 10 13.79 30.95 -33.90
CA MET A 10 12.65 30.26 -33.29
C MET A 10 13.05 29.90 -31.86
N GLY A 11 12.40 30.56 -30.90
CA GLY A 11 12.54 30.27 -29.48
C GLY A 11 11.95 28.91 -29.14
N ARG A 12 12.70 28.09 -28.42
CA ARG A 12 12.17 26.91 -27.74
C ARG A 12 11.69 27.36 -26.35
N GLY A 13 10.37 27.40 -26.16
CA GLY A 13 9.76 27.54 -24.84
C GLY A 13 9.93 26.24 -24.05
N CYS A 14 10.53 26.32 -22.86
CA CYS A 14 10.55 25.24 -21.88
C CYS A 14 9.17 25.15 -21.21
N ASN A 15 8.37 24.18 -21.64
CA ASN A 15 7.09 23.84 -21.01
C ASN A 15 7.36 23.10 -19.68
N HIS A 16 7.03 23.75 -18.56
CA HIS A 16 7.16 23.19 -17.22
C HIS A 16 5.91 22.36 -16.88
N GLY A 17 5.94 21.06 -17.19
CA GLY A 17 4.99 20.06 -16.68
C GLY A 17 5.75 19.03 -15.85
N ARG A 18 5.71 19.15 -14.52
CA ARG A 18 6.35 18.19 -13.60
C ARG A 18 5.41 17.01 -13.38
N ASN A 19 5.80 15.85 -13.90
CA ASN A 19 5.15 14.56 -13.75
C ASN A 19 5.21 14.06 -12.30
N TRP A 20 4.11 13.43 -11.85
CA TRP A 20 4.10 12.51 -10.71
C TRP A 20 4.82 11.24 -11.12
N ARG A 21 5.88 10.88 -10.38
CA ARG A 21 6.58 9.63 -10.60
C ARG A 21 6.74 8.94 -9.25
N PHE A 22 5.79 8.07 -8.91
CA PHE A 22 6.20 6.84 -8.24
C PHE A 22 6.96 6.06 -9.34
N ILE A 23 8.29 6.00 -9.23
CA ILE A 23 9.19 5.22 -10.09
C ILE A 23 9.54 5.87 -11.46
N CYS A 24 10.82 6.15 -11.68
CA CYS A 24 11.40 6.23 -13.04
C CYS A 24 12.79 5.58 -13.08
N PRO A 25 13.00 4.55 -13.91
CA PRO A 25 14.33 4.00 -14.15
C PRO A 25 15.26 4.90 -14.98
N ASP A 26 14.74 5.90 -15.70
CA ASP A 26 15.48 6.55 -16.81
C ASP A 26 15.86 8.02 -16.57
N HIS A 27 16.13 8.42 -15.33
CA HIS A 27 16.73 9.74 -15.05
C HIS A 27 18.19 9.56 -14.59
N PRO A 28 19.19 10.24 -15.20
CA PRO A 28 20.62 10.05 -14.87
C PRO A 28 21.04 10.76 -13.55
N SER A 29 20.19 10.71 -12.52
CA SER A 29 20.51 11.15 -11.16
C SER A 29 20.78 9.91 -10.30
N PRO A 30 21.94 9.78 -9.63
CA PRO A 30 22.35 8.55 -8.95
C PRO A 30 21.56 8.15 -7.67
N GLN A 31 20.37 8.72 -7.41
CA GLN A 31 19.65 8.54 -6.14
C GLN A 31 18.13 8.29 -6.29
N ARG A 32 17.59 8.08 -7.49
CA ARG A 32 16.11 8.09 -7.71
C ARG A 32 15.50 6.81 -8.28
N SER A 33 16.25 5.71 -8.32
CA SER A 33 15.76 4.38 -8.72
C SER A 33 15.08 3.61 -7.59
N ASP A 34 15.12 4.13 -6.36
CA ASP A 34 14.75 3.37 -5.18
C ASP A 34 13.23 3.38 -4.96
N LEU A 35 12.70 2.20 -4.65
CA LEU A 35 11.35 1.91 -4.22
C LEU A 35 11.34 1.88 -2.71
N TYR A 36 10.54 2.75 -2.09
CA TYR A 36 10.38 2.81 -0.64
C TYR A 36 9.08 2.13 -0.23
N HIS A 37 9.16 1.26 0.76
CA HIS A 37 8.00 0.68 1.41
C HIS A 37 8.00 1.10 2.89
N LEU A 38 6.88 1.63 3.34
CA LEU A 38 6.68 2.02 4.73
C LEU A 38 5.85 0.95 5.41
N HIS A 39 6.25 0.59 6.61
CA HIS A 39 5.57 -0.43 7.36
C HIS A 39 5.46 -0.03 8.82
N ASN A 40 4.35 -0.48 9.41
CA ASN A 40 4.12 -0.43 10.84
C ASN A 40 4.09 -1.87 11.31
N VAL A 41 4.95 -2.20 12.27
CA VAL A 41 4.97 -3.51 12.90
C VAL A 41 4.68 -3.29 14.37
N ILE A 42 3.69 -4.01 14.88
CA ILE A 42 3.60 -4.23 16.32
C ILE A 42 4.65 -5.31 16.61
N HIS A 43 5.84 -4.87 16.97
CA HIS A 43 6.95 -5.76 17.25
C HIS A 43 6.87 -6.18 18.71
N SER A 44 7.24 -7.43 18.98
CA SER A 44 7.44 -7.92 20.32
C SER A 44 8.86 -8.48 20.35
N THR A 45 9.77 -7.86 21.11
CA THR A 45 11.19 -8.32 21.23
C THR A 45 11.27 -9.71 21.85
N SER A 46 10.18 -10.13 22.49
CA SER A 46 9.87 -11.49 22.85
C SER A 46 8.40 -11.74 22.58
N ASN A 47 8.00 -12.99 22.37
CA ASN A 47 6.58 -13.34 22.25
C ASN A 47 5.81 -13.19 23.61
N LYS A 48 6.32 -12.47 24.61
CA LYS A 48 5.61 -12.26 25.88
C LYS A 48 4.57 -11.15 25.72
N VAL A 49 3.37 -11.38 26.26
CA VAL A 49 2.34 -10.33 26.33
C VAL A 49 2.86 -9.16 27.18
N GLY A 50 2.77 -7.94 26.67
CA GLY A 50 3.23 -6.72 27.32
C GLY A 50 4.61 -6.21 26.87
N ASP A 51 5.34 -6.97 26.04
CA ASP A 51 6.60 -6.54 25.41
C ASP A 51 6.36 -5.91 24.01
N GLU A 52 5.09 -5.68 23.64
CA GLU A 52 4.74 -5.08 22.36
C GLU A 52 5.18 -3.61 22.30
N HIS A 53 5.81 -3.24 21.18
CA HIS A 53 6.13 -1.87 20.81
C HIS A 53 5.70 -1.67 19.36
N ASP A 54 5.03 -0.54 19.13
CA ASP A 54 4.71 -0.12 17.79
C ASP A 54 5.97 0.46 17.18
N ASP A 55 6.53 -0.20 16.18
CA ASP A 55 7.66 0.28 15.40
C ASP A 55 7.18 0.73 14.03
N GLN A 56 7.66 1.88 13.60
CA GLN A 56 7.52 2.33 12.22
C GLN A 56 8.89 2.36 11.56
N PHE A 57 8.95 1.91 10.30
CA PHE A 57 10.20 1.95 9.56
C PHE A 57 9.97 2.11 8.05
N ILE A 58 11.05 2.46 7.37
CA ILE A 58 11.15 2.47 5.91
C ILE A 58 12.16 1.40 5.51
N ILE A 59 11.81 0.60 4.51
CA ILE A 59 12.76 -0.24 3.76
C ILE A 59 12.76 0.21 2.31
N HIS A 60 13.87 0.01 1.61
CA HIS A 60 13.94 0.33 0.19
C HIS A 60 14.71 -0.69 -0.64
N THR A 61 14.49 -0.64 -1.96
CA THR A 61 15.17 -1.48 -2.94
C THR A 61 15.21 -0.81 -4.30
N THR A 62 16.17 -1.15 -5.16
CA THR A 62 16.18 -0.76 -6.58
C THR A 62 15.46 -1.76 -7.47
N ASP A 63 15.17 -2.95 -6.96
CA ASP A 63 14.47 -4.02 -7.69
C ASP A 63 13.53 -4.78 -6.74
N MET A 64 12.24 -4.46 -6.84
CA MET A 64 11.18 -5.09 -6.04
C MET A 64 11.07 -6.60 -6.23
N LEU A 65 11.53 -7.14 -7.37
CA LEU A 65 11.46 -8.57 -7.67
C LEU A 65 12.68 -9.34 -7.15
N SER A 66 13.76 -8.65 -6.78
CA SER A 66 14.99 -9.27 -6.31
C SER A 66 14.87 -9.93 -4.94
N GLY A 67 13.92 -9.47 -4.11
CA GLY A 67 13.85 -9.82 -2.69
C GLY A 67 14.91 -9.13 -1.83
N ASN A 68 15.80 -8.32 -2.41
CA ASN A 68 16.83 -7.58 -1.71
C ASN A 68 16.28 -6.23 -1.25
N TRP A 69 15.79 -6.18 -0.02
CA TRP A 69 15.39 -4.96 0.66
C TRP A 69 16.47 -4.57 1.68
N THR A 70 16.60 -3.28 1.98
CA THR A 70 17.48 -2.83 3.05
C THR A 70 17.01 -3.28 4.42
N ASP A 71 17.91 -3.24 5.40
CA ASP A 71 17.54 -3.23 6.81
C ASP A 71 16.57 -2.05 7.10
N PRO A 72 15.70 -2.17 8.12
CA PRO A 72 14.71 -1.14 8.44
C PRO A 72 15.38 0.15 8.91
N ILE A 73 14.99 1.27 8.30
CA ILE A 73 15.30 2.62 8.75
C ILE A 73 14.19 3.03 9.70
N MET A 74 14.47 2.98 11.00
CA MET A 74 13.49 3.26 12.05
C MET A 74 13.02 4.71 12.01
N LEU A 75 11.71 4.88 12.20
CA LEU A 75 11.05 6.16 12.28
C LEU A 75 10.62 6.42 13.73
N PRO A 76 10.77 7.66 14.24
CA PRO A 76 10.50 7.98 15.64
C PRO A 76 9.00 8.15 15.97
N PHE A 77 8.08 7.67 15.12
CA PHE A 77 6.64 7.94 15.22
C PHE A 77 5.91 6.71 15.72
N THR A 78 5.62 6.69 17.01
CA THR A 78 4.89 5.62 17.67
C THR A 78 4.03 6.25 18.76
N PRO A 79 2.74 5.89 18.90
CA PRO A 79 1.99 4.79 18.27
C PRO A 79 1.11 5.23 17.07
N GLU A 80 1.55 6.22 16.28
CA GLU A 80 0.81 6.68 15.10
C GLU A 80 0.69 5.59 14.02
N ILE A 81 -0.14 5.81 12.99
CA ILE A 81 -0.33 4.83 11.92
C ILE A 81 -0.28 5.41 10.50
N ASN A 82 -0.18 4.49 9.52
CA ASN A 82 -0.33 4.75 8.10
C ASN A 82 0.59 5.87 7.57
N PRO A 83 1.91 5.76 7.74
CA PRO A 83 2.85 6.73 7.18
C PRO A 83 2.86 6.67 5.65
N SER A 84 2.96 7.83 5.01
CA SER A 84 3.05 7.97 3.55
C SER A 84 4.10 9.01 3.18
N LEU A 85 4.81 8.78 2.07
CA LEU A 85 5.82 9.71 1.56
C LEU A 85 5.31 10.50 0.35
N LEU A 86 5.72 11.76 0.32
CA LEU A 86 5.64 12.63 -0.84
C LEU A 86 7.05 13.12 -1.20
N PHE A 87 7.51 12.79 -2.40
CA PHE A 87 8.73 13.32 -2.99
C PHE A 87 8.39 14.58 -3.80
N ASP A 88 8.84 15.75 -3.35
CA ASP A 88 8.60 17.02 -4.03
C ASP A 88 9.91 17.79 -4.21
N ASP A 89 10.40 17.83 -5.45
CA ASP A 89 11.70 18.34 -5.84
C ASP A 89 12.85 17.68 -5.05
N ASN A 90 13.57 18.44 -4.21
CA ASN A 90 14.68 17.96 -3.38
C ASN A 90 14.26 17.80 -1.91
N LYS A 91 12.96 17.66 -1.65
CA LYS A 91 12.39 17.51 -0.31
C LYS A 91 11.56 16.25 -0.27
N VAL A 92 11.60 15.58 0.87
CA VAL A 92 10.71 14.47 1.18
C VAL A 92 9.84 14.89 2.36
N TYR A 93 8.54 14.70 2.19
CA TYR A 93 7.54 14.93 3.22
C TYR A 93 6.93 13.61 3.63
N LEU A 94 6.64 13.46 4.92
CA LEU A 94 5.94 12.30 5.46
C LEU A 94 4.61 12.77 6.04
N GLN A 95 3.53 12.06 5.69
CA GLN A 95 2.21 12.20 6.29
C GLN A 95 1.95 11.02 7.21
N LEU A 96 1.32 11.26 8.36
CA LEU A 96 0.91 10.20 9.28
C LEU A 96 -0.47 10.47 9.86
N CYS A 97 -1.12 9.39 10.30
CA CYS A 97 -2.38 9.44 11.04
C CYS A 97 -2.08 9.34 12.54
N LYS A 98 -2.38 10.42 13.27
CA LYS A 98 -2.42 10.37 14.72
C LYS A 98 -3.66 9.63 15.18
N VAL A 99 -3.45 8.54 15.93
CA VAL A 99 -4.52 7.74 16.53
C VAL A 99 -4.82 8.26 17.93
N GLY A 100 -6.09 8.28 18.31
CA GLY A 100 -6.54 8.71 19.63
C GLY A 100 -8.02 9.05 19.65
N PRO A 101 -8.47 9.88 20.61
CA PRO A 101 -9.86 10.35 20.65
C PRO A 101 -10.29 11.08 19.37
N LYS A 102 -9.32 11.63 18.61
CA LYS A 102 -9.50 12.18 17.28
C LYS A 102 -8.43 11.62 16.37
N PHE A 103 -8.84 11.26 15.15
CA PHE A 103 -7.95 10.88 14.08
C PHE A 103 -7.57 12.15 13.29
N GLN A 104 -6.27 12.40 13.12
CA GLN A 104 -5.78 13.64 12.55
C GLN A 104 -4.56 13.40 11.66
N PHE A 105 -4.42 14.17 10.58
CA PHE A 105 -3.27 14.06 9.69
C PHE A 105 -2.23 15.11 9.97
N PHE A 106 -1.02 14.65 10.22
CA PHE A 106 0.15 15.49 10.36
C PHE A 106 1.07 15.31 9.17
N ASN A 107 1.80 16.38 8.83
CA ASN A 107 2.83 16.37 7.81
C ASN A 107 4.11 17.00 8.37
N PHE A 108 5.27 16.50 7.94
CA PHE A 108 6.56 17.10 8.25
C PHE A 108 7.57 16.75 7.17
N LYS A 109 8.73 17.41 7.25
CA LYS A 109 9.86 17.13 6.39
C LYS A 109 10.75 16.07 7.04
N ILE A 110 11.20 15.09 6.25
CA ILE A 110 12.00 13.95 6.74
C ILE A 110 13.31 13.80 5.95
N ASP A 111 14.36 13.37 6.64
CA ASP A 111 15.53 12.75 6.03
C ASP A 111 15.36 11.22 6.07
N ILE A 112 15.02 10.66 4.91
CA ILE A 112 14.72 9.23 4.76
C ILE A 112 15.97 8.34 4.78
N VAL A 113 17.18 8.91 4.66
CA VAL A 113 18.42 8.13 4.73
C VAL A 113 18.71 7.70 6.17
N ILE A 114 18.34 8.55 7.13
CA ILE A 114 18.61 8.32 8.56
C ILE A 114 17.33 8.25 9.41
N GLY A 115 16.15 8.30 8.80
CA GLY A 115 14.85 8.21 9.48
C GLY A 115 14.53 9.40 10.39
N LYS A 116 15.15 10.58 10.18
CA LYS A 116 15.01 11.72 11.10
C LYS A 116 14.05 12.78 10.60
N MET A 117 13.20 13.27 11.49
CA MET A 117 12.46 14.52 11.29
C MET A 117 13.42 15.69 11.11
N LEU A 118 13.11 16.54 10.14
CA LEU A 118 13.82 17.80 9.92
C LEU A 118 13.06 19.00 10.47
N ALA A 119 11.81 18.80 10.90
CA ALA A 119 10.94 19.78 11.54
C ALA A 119 9.83 19.07 12.33
N GLU A 120 9.20 19.79 13.25
CA GLU A 120 8.02 19.31 13.97
C GLU A 120 6.83 19.05 13.03
N PRO A 121 5.92 18.11 13.37
CA PRO A 121 4.74 17.83 12.56
C PRO A 121 3.67 18.90 12.66
N ASP A 122 3.19 19.37 11.51
CA ASP A 122 2.05 20.27 11.40
C ASP A 122 0.76 19.50 11.14
N LEU A 123 -0.30 19.83 11.88
CA LEU A 123 -1.65 19.35 11.58
C LEU A 123 -2.12 19.95 10.26
N ILE A 124 -2.38 19.12 9.25
CA ILE A 124 -2.78 19.58 7.92
C ILE A 124 -4.26 19.37 7.61
N TRP A 125 -4.89 18.34 8.18
CA TRP A 125 -6.31 18.07 7.95
C TRP A 125 -6.89 17.14 9.03
N ASN A 126 -8.19 17.30 9.34
CA ASN A 126 -8.91 16.49 10.34
C ASN A 126 -9.80 15.40 9.71
N GLY A 127 -9.76 15.23 8.38
CA GLY A 127 -10.76 14.44 7.65
C GLY A 127 -12.02 15.24 7.32
N TRP A 128 -12.86 14.65 6.48
CA TRP A 128 -14.15 15.21 6.11
C TRP A 128 -15.27 14.65 6.99
N ALA A 129 -15.32 13.33 7.19
CA ALA A 129 -16.30 12.67 8.05
C ALA A 129 -15.89 12.68 9.53
N GLY A 130 -14.58 12.73 9.82
CA GLY A 130 -14.02 12.84 11.16
C GLY A 130 -14.10 11.57 12.01
N GLY A 131 -14.43 10.43 11.41
CA GLY A 131 -14.51 9.12 12.06
C GLY A 131 -13.57 8.10 11.44
N PHE A 132 -12.65 7.54 12.24
CA PHE A 132 -11.64 6.56 11.80
C PHE A 132 -10.86 7.03 10.56
N THR A 133 -10.49 8.31 10.54
CA THR A 133 -9.79 8.98 9.44
C THR A 133 -8.35 8.50 9.34
N GLU A 134 -8.00 7.72 8.32
CA GLU A 134 -6.75 6.97 8.22
C GLU A 134 -6.17 6.93 6.80
N GLY A 135 -4.99 6.33 6.59
CA GLY A 135 -4.39 6.15 5.26
C GLY A 135 -4.15 7.44 4.46
N PRO A 136 -3.50 8.48 5.01
CA PRO A 136 -3.28 9.73 4.27
C PRO A 136 -2.23 9.54 3.17
N HIS A 137 -2.57 9.93 1.95
CA HIS A 137 -1.63 10.06 0.84
C HIS A 137 -1.74 11.43 0.21
N VAL A 138 -0.61 12.13 0.01
CA VAL A 138 -0.58 13.42 -0.67
C VAL A 138 0.03 13.29 -2.07
N TYR A 139 -0.63 13.89 -3.06
CA TYR A 139 -0.22 13.99 -4.46
C TYR A 139 -0.22 15.45 -4.88
N LYS A 140 0.67 15.93 -5.75
CA LYS A 140 0.71 17.35 -6.17
C LYS A 140 0.44 17.60 -7.66
N ASN A 141 -0.80 17.45 -8.10
CA ASN A 141 -1.17 17.66 -9.51
C ASN A 141 -1.55 19.13 -9.82
N ASP A 142 -1.11 19.69 -10.95
CA ASP A 142 -1.47 21.04 -11.41
C ASP A 142 -1.33 22.17 -10.35
N GLY A 143 -0.25 22.12 -9.58
CA GLY A 143 0.02 23.11 -8.54
C GLY A 143 -0.96 23.06 -7.37
N TRP A 144 -1.64 21.94 -7.17
CA TRP A 144 -2.43 21.60 -5.98
C TRP A 144 -1.81 20.39 -5.31
N TYR A 145 -1.79 20.36 -3.98
CA TYR A 145 -1.55 19.18 -3.16
C TYR A 145 -2.91 18.56 -2.83
N TYR A 146 -3.26 17.42 -3.41
CA TYR A 146 -4.42 16.60 -3.09
C TYR A 146 -4.05 15.63 -1.97
N LEU A 147 -4.84 15.61 -0.89
CA LEU A 147 -4.73 14.66 0.20
C LEU A 147 -5.92 13.69 0.08
N SER A 148 -5.64 12.43 -0.22
CA SER A 148 -6.60 11.33 -0.17
C SER A 148 -6.49 10.60 1.16
N CYS A 149 -7.62 10.14 1.70
CA CYS A 149 -7.62 9.27 2.87
C CYS A 149 -8.80 8.30 2.88
N ALA A 150 -8.76 7.36 3.82
CA ALA A 150 -9.89 6.54 4.20
C ALA A 150 -10.63 7.12 5.42
N GLU A 151 -11.96 6.96 5.45
CA GLU A 151 -12.79 7.30 6.62
C GLU A 151 -13.90 6.26 6.82
N GLY A 152 -14.60 6.33 7.96
CA GLY A 152 -15.74 5.45 8.27
C GLY A 152 -15.35 4.06 8.81
N GLY A 153 -14.05 3.81 8.98
CA GLY A 153 -13.49 2.54 9.41
C GLY A 153 -13.47 1.50 8.28
N THR A 154 -12.82 0.36 8.49
CA THR A 154 -12.60 -0.64 7.42
C THR A 154 -13.78 -1.61 7.20
N PHE A 155 -15.00 -1.19 7.56
CA PHE A 155 -16.24 -2.00 7.49
C PHE A 155 -17.28 -1.36 6.56
N ARG A 156 -18.57 -1.53 6.87
CA ARG A 156 -19.70 -1.12 6.02
C ARG A 156 -19.61 0.33 5.53
N HIS A 157 -19.18 1.24 6.40
CA HIS A 157 -19.14 2.68 6.12
C HIS A 157 -17.81 3.14 5.51
N HIS A 158 -16.95 2.23 5.09
CA HIS A 158 -15.63 2.57 4.54
C HIS A 158 -15.77 3.42 3.28
N MET A 159 -14.95 4.46 3.18
CA MET A 159 -14.98 5.40 2.07
C MET A 159 -13.61 6.02 1.80
N LEU A 160 -13.43 6.54 0.59
CA LEU A 160 -12.35 7.45 0.25
C LEU A 160 -12.84 8.90 0.34
N SER A 161 -12.10 9.74 1.03
CA SER A 161 -12.32 11.18 1.08
C SER A 161 -11.12 11.92 0.52
N MET A 162 -11.34 13.13 0.01
CA MET A 162 -10.27 13.96 -0.52
C MET A 162 -10.37 15.42 -0.09
N ALA A 163 -9.22 16.06 0.07
CA ALA A 163 -9.07 17.49 0.24
C ALA A 163 -7.90 17.98 -0.63
N ARG A 164 -7.76 19.29 -0.84
CA ARG A 164 -6.59 19.84 -1.53
C ARG A 164 -6.13 21.19 -0.98
N SER A 165 -4.90 21.59 -1.28
CA SER A 165 -4.33 22.88 -0.89
C SER A 165 -3.32 23.38 -1.92
N LYS A 166 -3.08 24.70 -1.98
CA LYS A 166 -1.96 25.27 -2.74
C LYS A 166 -0.60 25.11 -2.04
N SER A 167 -0.62 24.69 -0.78
CA SER A 167 0.56 24.44 0.06
C SER A 167 0.48 23.05 0.68
N ILE A 168 1.58 22.31 0.70
CA ILE A 168 1.69 21.01 1.40
C ILE A 168 1.26 21.11 2.88
N TRP A 169 1.39 22.30 3.48
CA TRP A 169 1.05 22.62 4.86
C TRP A 169 -0.41 23.06 5.06
N GLY A 170 -1.22 23.09 3.99
CA GLY A 170 -2.59 23.56 4.05
C GLY A 170 -2.74 25.09 3.97
N PRO A 171 -3.92 25.63 4.34
CA PRO A 171 -5.09 24.87 4.78
C PRO A 171 -5.65 23.99 3.66
N TYR A 172 -6.07 22.77 3.99
CA TYR A 172 -6.71 21.86 3.04
C TYR A 172 -8.21 22.13 2.96
N GLU A 173 -8.71 22.44 1.77
CA GLU A 173 -10.15 22.51 1.46
C GLU A 173 -10.67 21.10 1.16
N SER A 174 -11.71 20.67 1.86
CA SER A 174 -12.34 19.36 1.58
C SER A 174 -13.11 19.42 0.27
N TYR A 175 -13.10 18.32 -0.47
CA TYR A 175 -13.99 18.17 -1.61
C TYR A 175 -15.45 18.25 -1.13
N ASP A 176 -16.20 19.19 -1.71
CA ASP A 176 -17.57 19.51 -1.33
C ASP A 176 -18.55 18.35 -1.56
N ARG A 177 -18.22 17.44 -2.48
CA ARG A 177 -18.98 16.22 -2.78
C ARG A 177 -18.35 14.94 -2.23
N ASN A 178 -17.54 15.03 -1.17
CA ASN A 178 -17.11 13.82 -0.46
C ASN A 178 -18.32 12.98 0.01
N PRO A 179 -18.18 11.64 0.13
CA PRO A 179 -16.95 10.89 -0.16
C PRO A 179 -16.64 10.83 -1.65
N LEU A 180 -15.35 10.79 -1.98
CA LEU A 180 -14.87 10.61 -3.35
C LEU A 180 -15.29 9.26 -3.94
N TYR A 181 -15.34 8.22 -3.11
CA TYR A 181 -15.85 6.89 -3.46
C TYR A 181 -16.30 6.13 -2.21
N SER A 182 -17.43 5.44 -2.27
CA SER A 182 -17.83 4.46 -1.27
C SER A 182 -18.80 3.45 -1.89
N ALA A 183 -18.65 2.18 -1.51
CA ALA A 183 -19.63 1.14 -1.83
C ALA A 183 -20.79 1.08 -0.82
N ASP A 184 -20.74 1.84 0.29
CA ASP A 184 -21.83 1.82 1.28
C ASP A 184 -23.16 2.27 0.66
N GLY A 185 -24.22 1.52 0.97
CA GLY A 185 -25.56 1.78 0.42
C GLY A 185 -25.73 1.42 -1.06
N THR A 186 -24.73 0.82 -1.71
CA THR A 186 -24.82 0.36 -3.11
C THR A 186 -25.11 -1.14 -3.21
N ASP A 187 -25.42 -1.63 -4.42
CA ASP A 187 -25.50 -3.05 -4.77
C ASP A 187 -24.21 -3.60 -5.38
N GLU A 188 -23.09 -2.87 -5.25
CA GLU A 188 -21.79 -3.29 -5.77
C GLU A 188 -21.38 -4.64 -5.18
N TYR A 189 -20.80 -5.51 -6.02
CA TYR A 189 -20.36 -6.83 -5.57
C TYR A 189 -19.21 -6.74 -4.55
N VAL A 190 -18.36 -5.72 -4.71
CA VAL A 190 -17.25 -5.44 -3.80
C VAL A 190 -17.72 -4.35 -2.84
N GLN A 191 -17.62 -4.64 -1.54
CA GLN A 191 -18.09 -3.77 -0.47
C GLN A 191 -16.90 -3.30 0.39
N ASN A 192 -17.16 -2.40 1.33
CA ASN A 192 -16.17 -1.84 2.26
C ASN A 192 -14.93 -1.28 1.55
N THR A 193 -15.11 -0.67 0.38
CA THR A 193 -14.03 -0.12 -0.45
C THR A 193 -13.45 1.14 0.16
N GLY A 194 -12.12 1.21 0.26
CA GLY A 194 -11.41 2.38 0.79
C GLY A 194 -9.90 2.17 0.85
N HIS A 195 -9.19 2.99 1.61
CA HIS A 195 -7.74 2.93 1.79
C HIS A 195 -6.99 2.86 0.44
N GLY A 196 -7.21 3.89 -0.37
CA GLY A 196 -6.86 3.91 -1.78
C GLY A 196 -5.58 4.70 -2.05
N ASP A 197 -4.76 4.19 -2.96
CA ASP A 197 -3.54 4.84 -3.44
C ASP A 197 -3.60 5.08 -4.95
N PHE A 198 -3.45 6.34 -5.35
CA PHE A 198 -3.56 6.80 -6.73
C PHE A 198 -2.22 6.77 -7.44
N PHE A 199 -2.23 6.33 -8.69
CA PHE A 199 -1.04 6.35 -9.53
C PHE A 199 -1.40 6.61 -11.00
N GLN A 200 -0.41 7.09 -11.75
CA GLN A 200 -0.48 7.16 -13.21
C GLN A 200 0.22 5.95 -13.80
N ASN A 201 -0.40 5.32 -14.80
CA ASN A 201 0.30 4.31 -15.59
C ASN A 201 1.28 4.98 -16.58
N LYS A 202 2.03 4.16 -17.34
CA LYS A 202 3.00 4.65 -18.36
C LYS A 202 2.40 5.50 -19.48
N HIS A 203 1.07 5.50 -19.63
CA HIS A 203 0.33 6.27 -20.63
C HIS A 203 -0.24 7.58 -20.05
N GLY A 204 -0.01 7.86 -18.77
CA GLY A 204 -0.53 9.04 -18.07
C GLY A 204 -1.98 8.90 -17.62
N GLU A 205 -2.59 7.72 -17.75
CA GLU A 205 -3.94 7.45 -17.27
C GLU A 205 -3.91 7.24 -15.77
N TRP A 206 -4.88 7.82 -15.06
CA TRP A 206 -4.98 7.70 -13.60
C TRP A 206 -5.74 6.43 -13.20
N TRP A 207 -5.24 5.81 -12.15
CA TRP A 207 -5.78 4.62 -11.53
C TRP A 207 -5.72 4.77 -10.01
N VAL A 208 -6.57 4.03 -9.32
CA VAL A 208 -6.50 3.86 -7.87
C VAL A 208 -6.52 2.38 -7.55
N VAL A 209 -5.58 1.93 -6.73
CA VAL A 209 -5.67 0.65 -6.04
C VAL A 209 -6.32 0.89 -4.69
N MET A 210 -7.26 0.05 -4.28
CA MET A 210 -7.97 0.18 -3.01
C MET A 210 -8.24 -1.19 -2.41
N LEU A 211 -8.41 -1.24 -1.10
CA LEU A 211 -8.91 -2.47 -0.47
C LEU A 211 -10.42 -2.56 -0.63
N GLY A 212 -10.96 -3.77 -0.58
CA GLY A 212 -12.39 -4.05 -0.51
C GLY A 212 -12.64 -5.49 -0.05
N VAL A 213 -13.90 -5.88 0.07
CA VAL A 213 -14.28 -7.26 0.44
C VAL A 213 -15.33 -7.82 -0.52
N ARG A 214 -15.19 -9.10 -0.86
CA ARG A 214 -16.29 -9.87 -1.46
C ARG A 214 -17.11 -10.52 -0.35
N MET A 215 -18.38 -10.16 -0.27
CA MET A 215 -19.31 -10.70 0.71
C MET A 215 -19.94 -11.99 0.21
N ASP A 216 -19.94 -13.03 1.05
CA ASP A 216 -20.62 -14.30 0.82
C ASP A 216 -21.47 -14.63 2.04
N GLU A 217 -22.78 -14.77 1.86
CA GLU A 217 -23.77 -14.97 2.95
C GLU A 217 -23.60 -13.99 4.13
N GLY A 218 -23.29 -12.72 3.83
CA GLY A 218 -23.06 -11.68 4.84
C GLY A 218 -21.71 -11.75 5.56
N ARG A 219 -20.78 -12.58 5.10
CA ARG A 219 -19.44 -12.76 5.68
C ARG A 219 -18.34 -12.39 4.68
N CYS A 220 -17.20 -11.92 5.19
CA CYS A 220 -16.01 -11.60 4.42
C CYS A 220 -14.91 -12.66 4.63
N ILE A 221 -15.17 -13.90 4.21
CA ILE A 221 -14.30 -15.07 4.51
C ILE A 221 -12.89 -15.00 3.89
N MET A 222 -12.69 -14.14 2.89
CA MET A 222 -11.41 -13.97 2.17
C MET A 222 -10.51 -12.91 2.79
N GLY A 223 -10.99 -12.18 3.80
CA GLY A 223 -10.34 -10.95 4.27
C GLY A 223 -10.51 -9.78 3.29
N ARG A 224 -9.69 -8.73 3.48
CA ARG A 224 -9.61 -7.57 2.59
C ARG A 224 -8.74 -7.93 1.37
N GLU A 225 -9.23 -7.61 0.19
CA GLU A 225 -8.59 -7.90 -1.09
C GLU A 225 -8.25 -6.59 -1.81
N SER A 226 -7.29 -6.61 -2.73
CA SER A 226 -6.91 -5.44 -3.53
C SER A 226 -7.73 -5.37 -4.82
N PHE A 227 -8.30 -4.20 -5.08
CA PHE A 227 -9.08 -3.88 -6.28
C PHE A 227 -8.48 -2.69 -7.00
N LEU A 228 -8.73 -2.60 -8.29
CA LEU A 228 -8.24 -1.54 -9.16
C LEU A 228 -9.43 -0.85 -9.84
N ALA A 229 -9.42 0.47 -9.85
CA ALA A 229 -10.41 1.29 -10.56
C ALA A 229 -9.74 2.38 -11.38
N ALA A 230 -10.34 2.68 -12.55
CA ALA A 230 -9.91 3.78 -13.39
C ALA A 230 -10.36 5.12 -12.79
N VAL A 231 -9.52 6.14 -12.93
CA VAL A 231 -9.76 7.49 -12.40
C VAL A 231 -9.72 8.50 -13.53
N LYS A 232 -10.70 9.40 -13.56
CA LYS A 232 -10.67 10.57 -14.44
C LYS A 232 -10.29 11.79 -13.61
N LEU A 233 -9.20 12.44 -14.00
CA LEU A 233 -8.74 13.68 -13.39
C LEU A 233 -8.41 14.66 -14.50
N ALA A 234 -9.28 15.65 -14.72
CA ALA A 234 -9.01 16.76 -15.63
C ALA A 234 -8.17 17.84 -14.92
N SER A 235 -7.60 18.75 -15.71
CA SER A 235 -6.68 19.74 -15.15
C SER A 235 -7.36 20.67 -14.15
N ASN A 236 -6.74 20.83 -12.97
CA ASN A 236 -7.28 21.60 -11.84
C ASN A 236 -8.64 21.14 -11.29
N GLU A 237 -9.13 19.95 -11.67
CA GLU A 237 -10.39 19.39 -11.17
C GLU A 237 -10.17 18.37 -10.03
N TRP A 238 -11.26 17.93 -9.41
CA TRP A 238 -11.25 16.79 -8.51
C TRP A 238 -11.28 15.48 -9.30
N PRO A 239 -10.66 14.40 -8.82
CA PRO A 239 -10.76 13.11 -9.48
C PRO A 239 -12.19 12.58 -9.39
N SER A 240 -12.53 11.68 -10.31
CA SER A 240 -13.72 10.83 -10.22
C SER A 240 -13.29 9.38 -10.45
N ILE A 241 -13.78 8.49 -9.59
CA ILE A 241 -13.41 7.08 -9.59
C ILE A 241 -14.55 6.29 -10.24
N ASN A 242 -14.21 5.43 -11.21
CA ASN A 242 -15.17 4.47 -11.74
C ASN A 242 -15.46 3.36 -10.73
N THR A 243 -16.65 2.77 -10.77
CA THR A 243 -16.98 1.58 -9.99
C THR A 243 -15.96 0.46 -10.19
N VAL A 244 -15.59 -0.22 -9.11
CA VAL A 244 -14.72 -1.40 -9.15
C VAL A 244 -15.34 -2.46 -10.05
N ALA A 245 -14.67 -2.76 -11.17
CA ALA A 245 -15.13 -3.75 -12.14
C ALA A 245 -14.80 -5.17 -11.67
N ALA A 246 -15.57 -5.68 -10.71
CA ALA A 246 -15.44 -7.06 -10.22
C ALA A 246 -16.76 -7.82 -10.37
N ARG A 247 -16.70 -8.99 -10.99
CA ARG A 247 -17.82 -9.95 -11.08
C ARG A 247 -17.52 -11.18 -10.25
N ARG A 248 -18.59 -11.88 -9.83
CA ARG A 248 -18.53 -13.13 -9.04
C ARG A 248 -17.67 -14.22 -9.69
N ASP A 249 -17.56 -14.23 -11.01
CA ASP A 249 -16.83 -15.20 -11.82
C ASP A 249 -15.39 -14.77 -12.17
N LEU A 250 -14.92 -13.61 -11.69
CA LEU A 250 -13.61 -13.03 -12.01
C LEU A 250 -13.35 -12.86 -13.52
N GLN A 251 -14.38 -12.89 -14.37
CA GLN A 251 -14.21 -12.66 -15.80
C GLN A 251 -14.15 -11.16 -16.08
N ALA A 252 -13.18 -10.75 -16.90
CA ALA A 252 -13.10 -9.40 -17.44
C ALA A 252 -14.39 -9.08 -18.23
N LEU A 253 -14.91 -7.85 -18.07
CA LEU A 253 -16.05 -7.38 -18.84
C LEU A 253 -15.70 -7.32 -20.34
N PRO A 254 -16.55 -7.84 -21.25
CA PRO A 254 -16.36 -7.66 -22.68
C PRO A 254 -16.33 -6.15 -23.00
N GLY A 255 -15.23 -5.66 -23.58
CA GLY A 255 -15.05 -4.24 -23.91
C GLY A 255 -14.31 -3.39 -22.86
N GLN A 256 -14.01 -3.92 -21.68
CA GLN A 256 -13.00 -3.36 -20.75
C GLN A 256 -11.62 -3.99 -20.94
N THR A 257 -11.47 -4.85 -21.94
CA THR A 257 -10.21 -5.51 -22.32
C THR A 257 -9.17 -4.58 -22.94
N ALA A 258 -9.51 -3.32 -23.19
CA ALA A 258 -8.51 -2.32 -23.49
C ALA A 258 -7.81 -1.95 -22.18
N VAL A 259 -6.52 -2.22 -22.13
CA VAL A 259 -5.60 -1.89 -21.02
C VAL A 259 -5.74 -2.85 -19.85
N LEU A 260 -4.87 -3.87 -19.84
CA LEU A 260 -4.13 -4.45 -18.71
C LEU A 260 -3.69 -5.88 -19.08
N GLN A 261 -2.94 -6.01 -20.18
CA GLN A 261 -2.07 -7.19 -20.36
C GLN A 261 -0.88 -7.04 -19.42
N PHE A 262 -1.08 -7.34 -18.13
CA PHE A 262 0.06 -7.63 -17.27
C PHE A 262 0.47 -9.08 -17.51
N ALA A 263 1.70 -9.28 -17.95
CA ALA A 263 2.36 -10.57 -17.80
C ALA A 263 2.53 -10.79 -16.29
N LEU A 264 1.56 -11.47 -15.66
CA LEU A 264 1.74 -11.93 -14.30
C LEU A 264 2.96 -12.87 -14.27
N PRO A 265 3.90 -12.72 -13.34
CA PRO A 265 5.02 -13.64 -13.21
C PRO A 265 4.49 -15.09 -13.14
N SER A 266 5.22 -16.00 -13.80
CA SER A 266 4.83 -17.40 -14.03
C SER A 266 4.67 -18.23 -12.74
N THR A 267 4.97 -17.68 -11.57
CA THR A 267 4.78 -18.30 -10.27
C THR A 267 3.33 -18.11 -9.80
N ASN A 268 2.43 -18.92 -10.35
CA ASN A 268 1.01 -18.94 -9.96
C ASN A 268 0.76 -19.42 -8.51
N SER A 269 1.79 -19.80 -7.74
CA SER A 269 1.64 -20.24 -6.35
C SER A 269 1.66 -19.05 -5.40
N ALA A 270 0.65 -18.96 -4.53
CA ALA A 270 0.67 -18.02 -3.42
C ALA A 270 1.92 -18.22 -2.54
N ALA A 271 2.51 -17.13 -2.06
CA ALA A 271 3.64 -17.21 -1.13
C ALA A 271 3.25 -17.98 0.13
N TRP A 272 4.21 -18.75 0.66
CA TRP A 272 4.07 -19.38 1.97
C TRP A 272 4.10 -18.32 3.07
N VAL A 273 3.22 -18.47 4.07
CA VAL A 273 3.15 -17.62 5.25
C VAL A 273 3.34 -18.44 6.51
N TYR A 274 3.94 -17.81 7.50
CA TYR A 274 4.18 -18.34 8.84
C TYR A 274 3.39 -17.51 9.86
N LEU A 275 3.26 -18.01 11.08
CA LEU A 275 2.73 -17.23 12.20
C LEU A 275 3.90 -16.60 12.96
N ARG A 276 3.90 -15.26 13.09
CA ARG A 276 4.94 -14.46 13.77
C ARG A 276 6.34 -14.75 13.19
N ASP A 277 7.35 -14.89 14.05
CA ASP A 277 8.73 -15.20 13.70
C ASP A 277 8.98 -16.72 13.67
N PRO A 278 9.07 -17.33 12.49
CA PRO A 278 9.35 -18.75 12.37
C PRO A 278 10.84 -19.06 12.58
N VAL A 279 11.13 -20.24 13.13
CA VAL A 279 12.48 -20.85 13.04
C VAL A 279 12.59 -21.51 11.66
N LEU A 280 13.13 -20.79 10.67
CA LEU A 280 13.10 -21.20 9.27
C LEU A 280 13.82 -22.54 9.00
N GLU A 281 14.80 -22.90 9.84
CA GLU A 281 15.52 -24.18 9.76
C GLU A 281 14.61 -25.40 10.01
N ASP A 282 13.44 -25.19 10.63
CA ASP A 282 12.45 -26.24 10.83
C ASP A 282 11.64 -26.55 9.57
N TYR A 283 11.77 -25.76 8.51
CA TYR A 283 10.96 -25.87 7.30
C TYR A 283 11.84 -26.18 6.09
N ARG A 284 11.45 -27.18 5.31
CA ARG A 284 12.00 -27.45 3.98
C ARG A 284 10.86 -27.56 2.98
N ILE A 285 10.81 -26.62 2.06
CA ILE A 285 9.78 -26.52 1.03
C ILE A 285 10.43 -26.76 -0.33
N GLN A 286 9.98 -27.79 -1.04
CA GLN A 286 10.42 -28.13 -2.40
C GLN A 286 9.18 -28.40 -3.24
N ASP A 287 8.88 -27.52 -4.19
CA ASP A 287 7.66 -27.53 -5.01
C ASP A 287 6.38 -27.64 -4.16
N ARG A 288 5.74 -28.82 -4.17
CA ARG A 288 4.50 -29.15 -3.44
C ARG A 288 4.75 -29.99 -2.18
N GLN A 289 6.01 -30.26 -1.85
CA GLN A 289 6.40 -31.01 -0.66
C GLN A 289 6.85 -30.04 0.43
N VAL A 290 6.24 -30.18 1.60
CA VAL A 290 6.58 -29.43 2.81
C VAL A 290 7.03 -30.43 3.86
N THR A 291 8.24 -30.27 4.35
CA THR A 291 8.73 -30.97 5.55
C THR A 291 8.86 -29.94 6.66
N MET A 292 8.32 -30.26 7.83
CA MET A 292 8.30 -29.38 8.99
C MET A 292 8.71 -30.14 10.25
N ARG A 293 9.57 -29.57 11.08
CA ARG A 293 9.84 -30.07 12.43
C ARG A 293 8.70 -29.62 13.34
N ALA A 294 8.05 -30.58 13.99
CA ALA A 294 7.01 -30.29 14.96
C ALA A 294 7.61 -29.68 16.25
N ARG A 295 6.98 -28.62 16.75
CA ARG A 295 7.23 -28.01 18.06
C ARG A 295 6.08 -28.35 19.02
N PRO A 296 6.30 -28.32 20.36
CA PRO A 296 5.24 -28.65 21.33
C PRO A 296 4.07 -27.67 21.36
N ALA A 297 4.27 -26.42 20.93
CA ALA A 297 3.26 -25.37 20.98
C ALA A 297 2.13 -25.60 19.95
N GLY A 298 0.89 -25.42 20.40
CA GLY A 298 -0.30 -25.44 19.55
C GLY A 298 -0.57 -24.10 18.85
N LEU A 299 -1.53 -24.09 17.91
CA LEU A 299 -1.95 -22.89 17.16
C LEU A 299 -2.58 -21.82 18.05
N ASP A 300 -3.05 -22.20 19.23
CA ASP A 300 -3.61 -21.35 20.28
C ASP A 300 -2.52 -20.59 21.06
N SER A 301 -1.24 -20.95 20.88
CA SER A 301 -0.16 -20.27 21.58
C SER A 301 0.09 -18.88 21.00
N ILE A 302 -0.03 -17.88 21.87
CA ILE A 302 0.37 -16.51 21.55
C ILE A 302 1.84 -16.24 21.83
N GLU A 303 2.42 -16.96 22.79
CA GLU A 303 3.77 -16.69 23.28
C GLU A 303 4.87 -17.62 22.75
N GLN A 304 4.52 -18.77 22.17
CA GLN A 304 5.51 -19.74 21.73
C GLN A 304 5.61 -19.76 20.21
N VAL A 305 6.79 -20.16 19.73
CA VAL A 305 6.99 -20.41 18.31
C VAL A 305 6.17 -21.63 17.91
N VAL A 306 5.28 -21.42 16.93
CA VAL A 306 4.37 -22.44 16.42
C VAL A 306 4.89 -23.01 15.11
N SER A 307 4.82 -24.34 14.96
CA SER A 307 5.07 -25.01 13.68
C SER A 307 3.86 -24.84 12.75
N PHE A 308 3.87 -23.79 11.93
CA PHE A 308 2.81 -23.50 10.97
C PHE A 308 3.39 -22.99 9.66
N VAL A 309 2.85 -23.50 8.56
CA VAL A 309 3.05 -22.91 7.24
C VAL A 309 1.77 -23.04 6.42
N GLY A 310 1.39 -21.98 5.74
CA GLY A 310 0.14 -21.92 4.99
C GLY A 310 0.23 -21.02 3.76
N GLN A 311 -0.86 -20.97 3.00
CA GLN A 311 -1.03 -20.05 1.87
C GLN A 311 -2.35 -19.31 2.05
N ARG A 312 -2.41 -18.05 1.63
CA ARG A 312 -3.66 -17.27 1.62
C ARG A 312 -4.67 -17.95 0.70
N GLN A 313 -5.91 -18.10 1.17
CA GLN A 313 -7.03 -18.51 0.31
C GLN A 313 -7.22 -17.44 -0.77
N ARG A 314 -7.34 -17.83 -2.05
CA ARG A 314 -7.48 -16.88 -3.19
C ARG A 314 -8.79 -17.04 -3.97
N ARG A 315 -9.62 -18.02 -3.62
CA ARG A 315 -10.91 -18.30 -4.26
C ARG A 315 -11.98 -18.55 -3.20
N LEU A 316 -13.18 -18.02 -3.43
CA LEU A 316 -14.35 -18.28 -2.58
C LEU A 316 -14.77 -19.76 -2.67
N ILE A 317 -14.75 -20.33 -3.87
CA ILE A 317 -15.11 -21.72 -4.13
C ILE A 317 -13.85 -22.48 -4.58
N GLY A 318 -13.52 -23.56 -3.87
CA GLY A 318 -12.39 -24.42 -4.23
C GLY A 318 -12.16 -25.52 -3.19
N THR A 319 -11.20 -26.39 -3.49
CA THR A 319 -10.76 -27.47 -2.59
C THR A 319 -9.26 -27.37 -2.35
N ALA A 320 -8.84 -27.59 -1.11
CA ALA A 320 -7.43 -27.77 -0.73
C ALA A 320 -7.26 -29.17 -0.12
N GLY A 321 -6.15 -29.83 -0.45
CA GLY A 321 -5.84 -31.17 0.05
C GLY A 321 -4.33 -31.34 0.23
N VAL A 322 -3.96 -32.10 1.26
CA VAL A 322 -2.57 -32.43 1.58
C VAL A 322 -2.47 -33.92 1.91
N THR A 323 -1.41 -34.57 1.44
CA THR A 323 -1.06 -35.93 1.88
C THR A 323 -0.06 -35.83 3.01
N LEU A 324 -0.46 -36.25 4.22
CA LEU A 324 0.42 -36.24 5.38
C LEU A 324 1.24 -37.53 5.45
N LEU A 325 2.56 -37.41 5.29
CA LEU A 325 3.49 -38.50 5.55
C LEU A 325 4.00 -38.36 6.99
N ARG A 326 3.48 -39.17 7.91
CA ARG A 326 3.94 -39.16 9.31
C ARG A 326 5.37 -39.74 9.37
N PRO A 327 6.37 -39.02 9.90
CA PRO A 327 7.69 -39.60 10.13
C PRO A 327 7.57 -40.77 11.12
N LYS A 328 8.31 -41.86 10.89
CA LYS A 328 8.48 -42.90 11.91
C LYS A 328 9.10 -42.23 13.16
N PRO A 329 8.59 -42.45 14.38
CA PRO A 329 9.21 -41.94 15.59
C PRO A 329 10.70 -42.30 15.60
N SER A 330 11.57 -41.35 15.93
CA SER A 330 12.97 -41.70 16.21
C SER A 330 12.97 -42.73 17.32
N GLN A 331 13.53 -43.91 17.07
CA GLN A 331 13.85 -44.83 18.15
C GLN A 331 14.93 -44.14 18.97
N THR A 332 14.55 -43.49 20.05
CA THR A 332 15.51 -43.05 21.05
C THR A 332 16.13 -44.31 21.63
N SER A 333 17.36 -44.61 21.22
CA SER A 333 18.19 -45.57 21.93
C SER A 333 18.35 -45.04 23.35
N LYS A 334 17.69 -45.68 24.32
CA LYS A 334 18.07 -45.54 25.72
C LYS A 334 19.49 -46.10 25.82
N SER A 335 20.49 -45.23 25.88
CA SER A 335 21.84 -45.57 26.33
C SER A 335 21.91 -45.37 27.83
#